data_AF-A0A6P2FWR9-F1
#
_entry.id   AF-A0A6P2FWR9-F1
#
_cell.length_a   1.000
_cell.length_b   1.000
_cell.length_c   1.000
_cell.angle_alpha   90.00
_cell.angle_beta   90.00
_cell.angle_gamma   90.00
#
_symmetry.space_group_name_H-M   'P 1'
#
loop_
_entity.id
_entity.type
_entity.pdbx_description
1 polymer ?
#
loop_
_entity_poly.entity_id
_entity_poly.type
_entity_poly.pdbx_seq_one_letter_code
_entity_poly.pdbx_strand_id
1 'polypeptide(L)'
;MKPEFDQALCEKYPLVFKDRRGDPSRTLMCFGFEVGDGWYSLLDALGSLLEADHRAAVREYEHKRSIEGTVPYKGAERVSAVDVERARLAMSAAADRVPVAVQVKEKFGTLRFYVSGASDEQYAYIAFAEAMSARTCEVCGAPGELRNSGWIRTLCDVHDTE
;
A
#
# COMPACT_ATOMS: atom_id res chain seq x y z
N MET A 1 4.27 6.02 -13.99
CA MET A 1 4.47 4.57 -13.92
C MET A 1 3.70 3.92 -15.06
N LYS A 2 4.17 2.79 -15.58
CA LYS A 2 3.49 2.04 -16.64
C LYS A 2 2.08 1.56 -16.21
N PRO A 3 1.12 1.46 -17.15
CA PRO A 3 -0.26 1.08 -16.84
C PRO A 3 -0.40 -0.29 -16.15
N GLU A 4 0.44 -1.27 -16.51
CA GLU A 4 0.38 -2.61 -15.91
C GLU A 4 0.75 -2.61 -14.41
N PHE A 5 1.68 -1.75 -14.01
CA PHE A 5 2.09 -1.60 -12.62
C PHE A 5 1.07 -0.80 -11.82
N ASP A 6 0.50 0.26 -12.41
CA ASP A 6 -0.62 1.01 -11.84
C ASP A 6 -1.80 0.08 -11.54
N GLN A 7 -2.20 -0.72 -12.53
CA GLN A 7 -3.28 -1.70 -12.39
C GLN A 7 -2.96 -2.75 -11.33
N ALA A 8 -1.76 -3.33 -11.35
CA ALA A 8 -1.37 -4.35 -10.38
C ALA A 8 -1.43 -3.84 -8.93
N LEU A 9 -0.97 -2.61 -8.66
CA LEU A 9 -1.07 -1.99 -7.34
C LEU A 9 -2.53 -1.79 -6.92
N CYS A 10 -3.37 -1.28 -7.83
CA CYS A 10 -4.78 -1.00 -7.55
C CYS A 10 -5.59 -2.28 -7.32
N GLU A 11 -5.31 -3.35 -8.05
CA GLU A 11 -5.95 -4.66 -7.86
C GLU A 11 -5.48 -5.34 -6.57
N LYS A 12 -4.19 -5.22 -6.25
CA LYS A 12 -3.63 -5.85 -5.05
C LYS A 12 -4.05 -5.13 -3.78
N TYR A 13 -4.15 -3.80 -3.80
CA TYR A 13 -4.49 -2.96 -2.63
C TYR A 13 -5.73 -2.07 -2.89
N PRO A 14 -6.90 -2.70 -3.08
CA PRO A 14 -8.11 -2.00 -3.51
C PRO A 14 -8.66 -1.04 -2.44
N LEU A 15 -8.32 -1.22 -1.16
CA LEU A 15 -8.76 -0.31 -0.10
C LEU A 15 -7.89 0.96 -0.07
N VAL A 16 -6.59 0.81 -0.26
CA VAL A 16 -5.64 1.94 -0.33
C VAL A 16 -5.91 2.78 -1.57
N PHE A 17 -6.11 2.15 -2.73
CA PHE A 17 -6.28 2.85 -4.01
C PHE A 17 -7.74 2.90 -4.49
N LYS A 18 -8.71 2.82 -3.57
CA LYS A 18 -10.14 2.81 -3.92
C LYS A 18 -10.58 4.00 -4.79
N ASP A 19 -9.91 5.13 -4.62
CA ASP A 19 -10.19 6.38 -5.34
C ASP A 19 -9.38 6.53 -6.64
N ARG A 20 -8.78 5.46 -7.18
CA ARG A 20 -8.02 5.48 -8.45
C ARG A 20 -8.80 6.09 -9.62
N ARG A 21 -10.13 6.00 -9.59
CA ARG A 21 -11.05 6.61 -10.58
C ARG A 21 -12.02 7.60 -9.94
N GLY A 22 -11.65 8.15 -8.79
CA GLY A 22 -12.48 9.10 -8.04
C GLY A 22 -12.60 10.46 -8.73
N ASP A 23 -13.43 11.32 -8.15
CA ASP A 23 -13.64 12.68 -8.64
C ASP A 23 -12.39 13.56 -8.40
N PRO A 24 -11.88 14.30 -9.40
CA PRO A 24 -10.70 15.17 -9.26
C PRO A 24 -10.82 16.26 -8.18
N SER A 25 -12.04 16.63 -7.76
CA SER A 25 -12.28 17.55 -6.65
C SER A 25 -12.05 16.91 -5.27
N ARG A 26 -11.96 15.58 -5.21
CA ARG A 26 -11.83 14.80 -3.96
C ARG A 26 -10.50 14.07 -3.85
N THR A 27 -9.91 13.67 -4.97
CA THR A 27 -8.66 12.92 -5.00
C THR A 27 -7.85 13.26 -6.26
N LEU A 28 -6.52 13.23 -6.14
CA LEU A 28 -5.62 13.35 -7.29
C LEU A 28 -5.21 11.96 -7.82
N MET A 29 -5.63 10.87 -7.17
CA MET A 29 -5.39 9.51 -7.65
C MET A 29 -6.07 9.22 -9.00
N CYS A 30 -7.04 10.04 -9.43
CA CYS A 30 -7.60 9.96 -10.77
C CYS A 30 -6.54 10.12 -11.88
N PHE A 31 -5.45 10.83 -11.61
CA PHE A 31 -4.32 11.02 -12.52
C PHE A 31 -3.31 9.85 -12.50
N GLY A 32 -3.49 8.88 -11.61
CA GLY A 32 -2.62 7.71 -11.47
C GLY A 32 -1.35 7.97 -10.68
N PHE A 33 -0.36 7.09 -10.87
CA PHE A 33 0.93 7.15 -10.19
C PHE A 33 1.92 8.01 -10.97
N GLU A 34 2.13 9.24 -10.50
CA GLU A 34 3.05 10.23 -11.09
C GLU A 34 4.51 9.99 -10.62
N VAL A 35 4.94 8.73 -10.68
CA VAL A 35 6.29 8.27 -10.28
C VAL A 35 6.89 7.33 -11.33
N GLY A 36 8.19 7.11 -11.28
CA GLY A 36 8.87 6.15 -12.15
C GLY A 36 8.61 4.68 -11.78
N ASP A 37 8.83 3.78 -12.74
CA ASP A 37 8.59 2.33 -12.61
C ASP A 37 9.48 1.66 -11.55
N GLY A 38 10.68 2.19 -11.35
CA GLY A 38 11.65 1.68 -10.39
C GLY A 38 11.18 1.74 -8.93
N TRP A 39 10.15 2.55 -8.64
CA TRP A 39 9.54 2.60 -7.31
C TRP A 39 8.34 1.66 -7.14
N TYR A 40 8.00 0.84 -8.13
CA TYR A 40 6.91 -0.14 -8.02
C TYR A 40 7.04 -1.04 -6.80
N SER A 41 8.20 -1.71 -6.61
CA SER A 41 8.41 -2.63 -5.49
C SER A 41 8.32 -1.94 -4.12
N LEU A 42 8.68 -0.65 -4.07
CA LEU A 42 8.59 0.17 -2.87
C LEU A 42 7.13 0.48 -2.52
N LEU A 43 6.32 0.85 -3.52
CA LEU A 43 4.88 1.05 -3.36
C LEU A 43 4.16 -0.26 -3.04
N ASP A 44 4.60 -1.39 -3.61
CA ASP A 44 4.06 -2.71 -3.30
C ASP A 44 4.31 -3.08 -1.83
N ALA A 45 5.54 -2.90 -1.36
CA ALA A 45 5.88 -3.13 0.04
C ALA A 45 5.08 -2.22 0.98
N LEU A 46 4.95 -0.93 0.65
CA LEU A 46 4.15 0.03 1.41
C LEU A 46 2.68 -0.40 1.46
N GLY A 47 2.05 -0.73 0.33
CA GLY A 47 0.67 -1.20 0.28
C GLY A 47 0.43 -2.43 1.16
N SER A 48 1.39 -3.37 1.17
CA SER A 48 1.32 -4.56 2.03
C SER A 48 1.35 -4.21 3.53
N LEU A 49 2.09 -3.19 3.93
CA LEU A 49 2.14 -2.72 5.32
C LEU A 49 0.85 -1.97 5.69
N LEU A 50 0.35 -1.11 4.80
CA LEU A 50 -0.88 -0.33 5.04
C LEU A 50 -2.12 -1.21 5.21
N GLU A 51 -2.18 -2.36 4.52
CA GLU A 51 -3.29 -3.33 4.64
C GLU A 51 -3.01 -4.51 5.60
N ALA A 52 -1.88 -4.53 6.31
CA ALA A 52 -1.44 -5.69 7.07
C ALA A 52 -2.50 -6.18 8.09
N ASP A 53 -3.07 -5.26 8.85
CA ASP A 53 -4.13 -5.53 9.84
C ASP A 53 -5.40 -6.07 9.20
N HIS A 54 -5.87 -5.42 8.13
CA HIS A 54 -7.05 -5.86 7.39
C HIS A 54 -6.83 -7.27 6.84
N ARG A 55 -5.68 -7.56 6.22
CA ARG A 55 -5.35 -8.88 5.71
C ARG A 55 -5.26 -9.93 6.81
N ALA A 56 -4.75 -9.59 7.99
CA ALA A 56 -4.76 -10.49 9.14
C ALA A 56 -6.18 -10.80 9.61
N ALA A 57 -7.05 -9.78 9.69
CA ALA A 57 -8.44 -9.95 10.06
C ALA A 57 -9.25 -10.75 9.03
N VAL A 58 -8.98 -10.58 7.73
CA VAL A 58 -9.56 -11.41 6.66
C VAL A 58 -9.19 -12.88 6.87
N ARG A 59 -7.90 -13.19 7.08
CA ARG A 59 -7.44 -14.58 7.32
C ARG A 59 -8.11 -15.19 8.54
N GLU A 60 -8.24 -14.43 9.62
CA GLU A 60 -8.89 -14.89 10.86
C GLU A 60 -10.38 -15.18 10.63
N TYR A 61 -11.09 -14.28 9.94
CA TYR A 61 -12.49 -14.48 9.59
C TYR A 61 -12.69 -15.70 8.68
N GLU A 62 -11.89 -15.83 7.62
CA GLU A 62 -11.95 -16.97 6.70
C GLU A 62 -11.66 -18.28 7.42
N HIS A 63 -10.66 -18.29 8.30
CA HIS A 63 -10.32 -19.44 9.11
C HIS A 63 -11.49 -19.84 10.00
N LYS A 64 -12.02 -18.92 10.82
CA LYS A 64 -13.15 -19.18 11.72
C LYS A 64 -14.39 -19.65 10.97
N ARG A 65 -14.70 -19.03 9.83
CA ARG A 65 -15.81 -19.44 8.96
C ARG A 65 -15.63 -20.86 8.43
N SER A 66 -14.40 -21.24 8.07
CA SER A 66 -14.12 -22.58 7.52
C SER A 66 -14.27 -23.72 8.54
N ILE A 67 -14.15 -23.40 9.84
CA ILE A 67 -14.21 -24.38 10.94
C ILE A 67 -15.44 -24.18 11.83
N GLU A 68 -16.41 -23.37 11.40
CA GLU A 68 -17.65 -23.11 12.15
C GLU A 68 -18.34 -24.42 12.52
N GLY A 69 -18.76 -24.54 13.78
CA GLY A 69 -19.41 -25.75 14.29
C GLY A 69 -18.46 -26.90 14.58
N THR A 70 -17.14 -26.74 14.40
CA THR A 70 -16.12 -27.74 14.73
C THR A 70 -15.29 -27.33 15.95
N VAL A 71 -14.65 -28.30 16.60
CA VAL A 71 -13.64 -28.05 17.64
C VAL A 71 -12.27 -28.04 16.96
N PRO A 72 -11.52 -26.92 16.99
CA PRO A 72 -10.21 -26.85 16.36
C PRO A 72 -9.22 -27.82 17.02
N TYR A 73 -8.22 -28.32 16.28
CA TYR A 73 -7.17 -29.18 16.82
C TYR A 73 -6.46 -28.58 18.05
N LYS A 74 -6.34 -27.25 18.11
CA LYS A 74 -5.77 -26.49 19.23
C LYS A 74 -6.81 -25.73 20.07
N GLY A 75 -8.10 -26.09 19.98
CA GLY A 75 -9.19 -25.41 20.67
C GLY A 75 -9.83 -26.25 21.77
N ALA A 76 -10.26 -25.61 22.86
CA ALA A 76 -11.01 -26.25 23.94
C ALA A 76 -12.52 -26.33 23.63
N GLU A 77 -13.02 -25.46 22.74
CA GLU A 77 -14.45 -25.29 22.47
C GLU A 77 -14.75 -25.27 20.97
N ARG A 78 -16.03 -25.49 20.65
CA ARG A 78 -16.55 -25.44 19.29
C ARG A 78 -16.65 -23.98 18.83
N VAL A 79 -16.16 -23.69 17.62
CA VAL A 79 -16.31 -22.35 17.03
C VAL A 79 -17.78 -22.08 16.76
N SER A 80 -18.33 -21.04 17.40
CA SER A 80 -19.74 -20.67 17.29
C SER A 80 -19.98 -19.66 16.16
N ALA A 81 -21.23 -19.54 15.73
CA ALA A 81 -21.66 -18.47 14.82
C ALA A 81 -21.34 -17.07 15.36
N VAL A 82 -21.36 -16.90 16.70
CA VAL A 82 -20.98 -15.64 17.36
C VAL A 82 -19.49 -15.33 17.16
N ASP A 83 -18.62 -16.34 17.18
CA ASP A 83 -17.18 -16.14 16.96
C ASP A 83 -16.88 -15.74 15.51
N VAL A 84 -17.58 -16.36 14.56
CA VAL A 84 -17.49 -16.00 13.13
C VAL A 84 -17.96 -14.56 12.92
N GLU A 85 -19.08 -14.16 13.52
CA GLU A 85 -19.59 -12.80 13.38
C GLU A 85 -18.67 -11.77 14.05
N ARG A 86 -18.09 -12.05 15.22
CA ARG A 86 -17.07 -11.19 15.82
C ARG A 86 -15.86 -11.00 14.90
N ALA A 87 -15.40 -12.07 14.25
CA ALA A 87 -14.30 -12.00 13.31
C ALA A 87 -14.65 -11.18 12.07
N ARG A 88 -15.89 -11.30 11.56
CA ARG A 88 -16.39 -10.46 10.47
C ARG A 88 -16.43 -8.98 10.85
N LEU A 89 -16.94 -8.65 12.03
CA LEU A 89 -16.96 -7.27 12.54
C LEU A 89 -15.55 -6.71 12.72
N ALA A 90 -14.62 -7.52 13.25
CA ALA A 90 -13.22 -7.13 13.36
C ALA A 90 -12.56 -6.89 11.99
N MET A 91 -12.87 -7.73 10.99
CA MET A 91 -12.43 -7.53 9.59
C MET A 91 -12.97 -6.23 9.01
N SER A 92 -14.26 -5.94 9.19
CA SER A 92 -14.87 -4.67 8.75
C SER A 92 -14.21 -3.47 9.42
N ALA A 93 -14.04 -3.51 10.74
CA ALA A 93 -13.39 -2.43 11.48
C ALA A 93 -11.92 -2.25 11.08
N ALA A 94 -11.23 -3.32 10.67
CA ALA A 94 -9.86 -3.23 10.15
C ALA A 94 -9.81 -2.63 8.75
N ALA A 95 -10.81 -2.92 7.89
CA ALA A 95 -10.94 -2.28 6.58
C ALA A 95 -11.13 -0.76 6.70
N ASP A 96 -11.93 -0.31 7.68
CA ASP A 96 -12.15 1.11 7.96
C ASP A 96 -10.88 1.86 8.43
N ARG A 97 -9.88 1.12 8.95
CA ARG A 97 -8.57 1.66 9.38
C ARG A 97 -7.53 1.67 8.26
N VAL A 98 -7.84 1.17 7.07
CA VAL A 98 -6.93 1.26 5.92
C VAL A 98 -6.96 2.68 5.36
N PRO A 99 -5.81 3.37 5.28
CA PRO A 99 -5.76 4.72 4.77
C PRO A 99 -5.98 4.74 3.27
N VAL A 100 -6.55 5.84 2.78
CA VAL A 100 -6.90 6.00 1.37
C VAL A 100 -5.89 6.94 0.72
N ALA A 101 -5.25 6.50 -0.36
CA ALA A 101 -4.34 7.33 -1.14
C ALA A 101 -5.09 8.51 -1.79
N VAL A 102 -4.54 9.70 -1.62
CA VAL A 102 -5.04 10.97 -2.19
C VAL A 102 -4.18 11.41 -3.36
N GLN A 103 -2.86 11.22 -3.29
CA GLN A 103 -1.93 11.50 -4.38
C GLN A 103 -0.64 10.69 -4.19
N VAL A 104 -0.11 10.14 -5.30
CA VAL A 104 1.21 9.52 -5.33
C VAL A 104 2.03 10.14 -6.44
N LYS A 105 3.12 10.84 -6.08
CA LYS A 105 3.94 11.57 -7.05
C LYS A 105 5.41 11.63 -6.69
N GLU A 106 6.23 11.97 -7.68
CA GLU A 106 7.59 12.45 -7.49
C GLU A 106 7.58 13.92 -7.05
N LYS A 107 8.44 14.26 -6.09
CA LYS A 107 8.77 15.64 -5.74
C LYS A 107 10.23 15.74 -5.25
N PHE A 108 11.03 16.55 -5.94
CA PHE A 108 12.46 16.78 -5.65
C PHE A 108 13.28 15.47 -5.61
N GLY A 109 13.05 14.59 -6.58
CA GLY A 109 13.70 13.30 -6.74
C GLY A 109 13.25 12.24 -5.74
N THR A 110 12.16 12.48 -5.01
CA THR A 110 11.68 11.56 -3.96
C THR A 110 10.17 11.33 -4.06
N LEU A 111 9.72 10.18 -3.57
CA LEU A 111 8.32 9.82 -3.46
C LEU A 111 7.60 10.76 -2.49
N ARG A 112 6.38 11.15 -2.84
CA ARG A 112 5.37 11.70 -1.94
C ARG A 112 4.13 10.84 -2.00
N PHE A 113 3.73 10.30 -0.85
CA PHE A 113 2.56 9.42 -0.72
C PHE A 113 1.55 10.05 0.24
N TYR A 114 0.60 10.80 -0.32
CA TYR A 114 -0.42 11.49 0.45
C TYR A 114 -1.63 10.59 0.70
N VAL A 115 -2.11 10.56 1.94
CA VAL A 115 -3.22 9.71 2.37
C VAL A 115 -4.23 10.48 3.22
N SER A 116 -5.44 9.93 3.29
CA SER A 116 -6.47 10.29 4.26
C SER A 116 -6.70 9.13 5.23
N GLY A 117 -6.89 9.45 6.51
CA GLY A 117 -7.26 8.46 7.54
C GLY A 117 -6.13 7.55 8.04
N ALA A 118 -4.86 7.95 7.87
CA ALA A 118 -3.73 7.17 8.37
C ALA A 118 -3.48 7.36 9.87
N SER A 119 -3.05 6.28 10.53
CA SER A 119 -2.50 6.30 11.89
C SER A 119 -1.04 6.73 11.92
N ASP A 120 -0.51 7.03 13.12
CA ASP A 120 0.92 7.39 13.31
C ASP A 120 1.86 6.30 12.81
N GLU A 121 1.51 5.03 13.03
CA GLU A 121 2.28 3.88 12.54
C GLU A 121 2.29 3.82 11.01
N GLN A 122 1.14 4.05 10.36
CA GLN A 122 1.05 4.08 8.91
C GLN A 122 1.82 5.26 8.31
N TYR A 123 1.82 6.42 8.98
CA TYR A 123 2.69 7.54 8.61
C TYR A 123 4.18 7.20 8.74
N ALA A 124 4.58 6.38 9.72
CA ALA A 124 5.95 5.90 9.82
C ALA A 124 6.34 5.00 8.64
N TYR A 125 5.44 4.12 8.18
CA TYR A 125 5.64 3.31 6.97
C TYR A 125 5.79 4.17 5.71
N ILE A 126 4.95 5.19 5.57
CA ILE A 126 5.02 6.15 4.48
C ILE A 126 6.35 6.90 4.52
N ALA A 127 6.73 7.46 5.68
CA ALA A 127 7.98 8.19 5.83
C ALA A 127 9.20 7.32 5.51
N PHE A 128 9.18 6.04 5.89
CA PHE A 128 10.20 5.08 5.49
C PHE A 128 10.25 4.90 3.97
N ALA A 129 9.10 4.70 3.32
CA ALA A 129 9.05 4.56 1.86
C ALA A 129 9.56 5.83 1.16
N GLU A 130 9.15 7.02 1.61
CA GLU A 130 9.65 8.29 1.06
C GLU A 130 11.17 8.42 1.22
N ALA A 131 11.72 8.05 2.39
CA ALA A 131 13.17 8.05 2.61
C ALA A 131 13.92 7.04 1.72
N MET A 132 13.35 5.84 1.53
CA MET A 132 13.93 4.80 0.68
C MET A 132 13.90 5.17 -0.80
N SER A 133 12.90 5.95 -1.24
CA SER A 133 12.84 6.44 -2.63
C SER A 133 14.05 7.31 -3.00
N ALA A 134 14.60 8.07 -2.04
CA ALA A 134 15.80 8.90 -2.22
C ALA A 134 17.09 8.07 -2.41
N ARG A 135 16.99 6.74 -2.28
CA ARG A 135 18.09 5.77 -2.40
C ARG A 135 17.82 4.71 -3.47
N THR A 136 16.73 4.85 -4.21
CA THR A 136 16.25 3.86 -5.17
C THR A 136 16.05 4.56 -6.51
N CYS A 137 16.72 4.09 -7.56
CA CYS A 137 16.57 4.63 -8.90
C CYS A 137 15.10 4.57 -9.33
N GLU A 138 14.52 5.73 -9.68
CA GLU A 138 13.12 5.82 -10.06
C GLU A 138 12.80 5.13 -11.39
N VAL A 139 13.81 4.82 -12.22
CA VAL A 139 13.62 4.14 -13.50
C VAL A 139 13.61 2.63 -13.35
N CYS A 140 14.64 2.05 -12.71
CA CYS A 140 14.81 0.59 -12.65
C CYS A 140 14.73 -0.04 -11.26
N GLY A 141 14.72 0.74 -10.19
CA GLY A 141 14.65 0.23 -8.81
C GLY A 141 15.98 -0.25 -8.23
N ALA A 142 17.09 -0.17 -8.98
CA ALA A 142 18.43 -0.41 -8.43
C ALA A 142 18.81 0.67 -7.40
N PRO A 143 19.84 0.45 -6.56
CA PRO A 143 20.38 1.51 -5.71
C PRO A 143 20.71 2.77 -6.52
N GLY A 144 20.26 3.91 -6.03
CA GLY A 144 20.44 5.20 -6.68
C GLY A 144 20.74 6.30 -5.68
N GLU A 145 21.10 7.46 -6.20
CA GLU A 145 21.33 8.66 -5.41
C GLU A 145 20.69 9.88 -6.07
N LEU A 146 20.48 10.94 -5.28
CA LEU A 146 19.92 12.18 -5.77
C LEU A 146 20.90 12.83 -6.75
N ARG A 147 20.44 13.01 -7.98
CA ARG A 147 21.14 13.69 -9.07
C ARG A 147 20.60 15.11 -9.21
N ASN A 148 21.49 16.07 -9.41
CA ASN A 148 21.15 17.50 -9.51
C ASN A 148 21.78 18.17 -10.74
N SER A 149 22.18 17.39 -11.75
CA SER A 149 22.68 17.85 -13.05
C SER A 149 21.59 18.50 -13.92
N GLY A 150 20.34 18.56 -13.44
CA GLY A 150 19.17 19.13 -14.12
C GLY A 150 17.93 19.07 -13.21
N TRP A 151 16.84 18.48 -13.71
CA TRP A 151 15.70 18.13 -12.85
C TRP A 151 16.18 17.17 -11.75
N ILE A 152 15.80 17.44 -10.50
CA ILE A 152 16.24 16.61 -9.37
C ILE A 152 15.55 15.26 -9.46
N ARG A 153 16.33 14.18 -9.55
CA ARG A 153 15.85 12.79 -9.70
C ARG A 153 16.70 11.85 -8.86
N THR A 154 16.16 10.74 -8.39
CA THR A 154 16.99 9.68 -7.79
C THR A 154 17.29 8.62 -8.85
N LEU A 155 18.56 8.50 -9.25
CA LEU A 155 18.99 7.64 -10.37
C LEU A 155 20.24 6.84 -10.00
N CYS A 156 20.36 5.64 -10.57
CA CYS A 156 21.63 4.89 -10.58
C CYS A 156 22.56 5.47 -11.66
N ASP A 157 23.84 5.11 -11.63
CA ASP A 157 24.84 5.64 -12.57
C ASP A 157 24.47 5.41 -14.04
N VAL A 158 23.85 4.28 -14.35
CA VAL A 158 23.40 3.95 -15.72
C VAL A 158 22.38 4.98 -16.21
N HIS A 159 21.32 5.23 -15.43
CA HIS A 159 20.23 6.13 -15.83
C HIS A 159 20.52 7.61 -15.61
N ASP A 160 21.58 7.97 -14.88
CA ASP A 160 22.05 9.37 -14.78
C ASP A 160 22.78 9.83 -16.06
N THR A 161 23.30 8.87 -16.84
CA THR A 161 24.03 9.14 -18.08
C THR A 161 23.19 9.01 -19.36
N GLU A 162 21.93 8.60 -19.24
CA GLU A 162 20.95 8.53 -20.34
C GLU A 162 20.26 9.88 -20.60
#